data_AF-A0A961NLQ9-F1
#
_entry.id   AF-A0A961NLQ9-F1
#
_cell.length_a   1.000
_cell.length_b   1.000
_cell.length_c   1.000
_cell.angle_alpha   90.00
_cell.angle_beta   90.00
_cell.angle_gamma   90.00
#
_symmetry.space_group_name_H-M   'P 1'
#
loop_
_entity.id
_entity.type
_entity.pdbx_description
1 polymer ?
#
loop_
_entity_poly.entity_id
_entity_poly.type
_entity_poly.pdbx_seq_one_letter_code
_entity_poly.pdbx_strand_id
1 'polypeptide(L)'
;MVAGRSVVWYVLVGTLVCTWIGSGSLFGSSGRSFREGFSALWFSAGAWAGLAIVYFIAAKVRKIAQYTVPDLLETRYHPSARILGTIAIIIAYLTIASYQFIGGGRLISILYPSIEPSTGQLIICVLVIIFTALAGMKSIVSLDVINGLIIMLSVLIAAPLLLSEAGGIEMVMQKLPE
;
A
#
# COMPACT_ATOMS: atom_id res chain seq x y z
N MET A 1 -8.59 21.03 -4.04
CA MET A 1 -7.80 20.01 -4.77
C MET A 1 -6.54 19.67 -3.95
N VAL A 2 -6.18 18.38 -3.87
CA VAL A 2 -5.04 17.84 -3.09
C VAL A 2 -3.76 18.68 -3.28
N ALA A 3 -3.21 19.18 -2.17
CA ALA A 3 -1.97 19.95 -2.06
C ALA A 3 -1.77 21.14 -3.02
N GLY A 4 -2.82 21.68 -3.65
CA GLY A 4 -2.72 22.87 -4.51
C GLY A 4 -1.97 22.66 -5.84
N ARG A 5 -1.84 21.41 -6.32
CA ARG A 5 -1.11 21.04 -7.56
C ARG A 5 0.39 21.41 -7.58
N SER A 6 0.97 21.79 -6.45
CA SER A 6 2.37 22.20 -6.35
C SER A 6 3.35 21.04 -6.11
N VAL A 7 2.86 19.79 -6.15
CA VAL A 7 3.68 18.59 -5.86
C VAL A 7 4.36 18.12 -7.13
N VAL A 8 5.68 17.99 -7.07
CA VAL A 8 6.53 17.61 -8.21
C VAL A 8 6.29 16.14 -8.61
N TRP A 9 6.45 15.79 -9.88
CA TRP A 9 6.04 14.49 -10.41
C TRP A 9 6.74 13.29 -9.74
N TYR A 10 8.03 13.40 -9.38
CA TYR A 10 8.77 12.32 -8.73
C TYR A 10 8.30 12.09 -7.29
N VAL A 11 7.83 13.14 -6.61
CA VAL A 11 7.19 13.02 -5.28
C VAL A 11 5.88 12.24 -5.41
N LEU A 12 5.07 12.52 -6.43
CA LEU A 12 3.83 11.79 -6.67
C LEU A 12 4.07 10.30 -6.99
N VAL A 13 5.10 9.99 -7.77
CA VAL A 13 5.51 8.60 -8.05
C VAL A 13 5.99 7.92 -6.77
N GLY A 14 6.84 8.58 -5.98
CA GLY A 14 7.31 8.07 -4.69
C GLY A 14 6.17 7.77 -3.72
N THR A 15 5.21 8.69 -3.61
CA THR A 15 3.99 8.51 -2.80
C THR A 15 3.15 7.35 -3.30
N LEU A 16 2.97 7.20 -4.62
CA LEU A 16 2.22 6.08 -5.20
C LEU A 16 2.87 4.73 -4.84
N VAL A 17 4.19 4.62 -4.99
CA VAL A 17 4.94 3.40 -4.64
C VAL A 17 4.84 3.13 -3.14
N CYS A 18 5.05 4.15 -2.30
CA CYS A 18 4.96 4.02 -0.84
C CYS A 18 3.55 3.58 -0.40
N THR A 19 2.50 4.14 -0.99
CA THR A 19 1.11 3.79 -0.67
C THR A 19 0.79 2.34 -1.04
N TRP A 20 1.45 1.82 -2.08
CA TRP A 20 1.22 0.46 -2.56
C TRP A 20 1.90 -0.61 -1.70
N ILE A 21 2.99 -0.24 -1.02
CA ILE A 21 3.72 -1.15 -0.13
C ILE A 21 3.17 -1.02 1.28
N GLY A 22 2.26 -1.94 1.64
CA GLY A 22 1.68 -2.03 2.98
C GLY A 22 1.86 -3.42 3.59
N SER A 23 1.25 -3.63 4.76
CA SER A 23 1.18 -4.92 5.43
C SER A 23 0.50 -6.00 4.59
N GLY A 24 -0.46 -5.64 3.73
CA GLY A 24 -1.08 -6.56 2.77
C GLY A 24 -0.06 -7.08 1.75
N SER A 25 0.79 -6.21 1.23
CA SER A 25 1.87 -6.57 0.30
C SER A 25 3.00 -7.32 1.02
N LEU A 26 3.36 -6.90 2.25
CA LEU A 26 4.46 -7.50 3.00
C LEU A 26 4.10 -8.87 3.57
N PHE A 27 3.00 -9.00 4.32
CA PHE A 27 2.61 -10.27 4.94
C PHE A 27 1.71 -11.12 4.04
N GLY A 28 0.82 -10.49 3.27
CA GLY A 28 -0.10 -11.20 2.38
C GLY A 28 0.63 -11.80 1.18
N SER A 29 1.44 -11.02 0.46
CA SER A 29 2.18 -11.53 -0.70
C SER A 29 3.31 -12.47 -0.31
N SER A 30 4.02 -12.24 0.80
CA SER A 30 5.04 -13.19 1.29
C SER A 30 4.41 -14.51 1.71
N GLY A 31 3.30 -14.48 2.45
CA GLY A 31 2.57 -15.67 2.85
C GLY A 31 2.01 -16.46 1.66
N ARG A 32 1.54 -15.78 0.60
CA ARG A 32 1.15 -16.44 -0.65
C ARG A 32 2.36 -17.02 -1.38
N SER A 33 3.43 -16.25 -1.54
CA SER A 33 4.64 -16.73 -2.23
C SER A 33 5.26 -17.94 -1.53
N PHE A 34 5.14 -18.04 -0.21
CA PHE A 34 5.58 -19.21 0.54
C PHE A 34 4.74 -20.47 0.26
N ARG A 35 3.45 -20.32 -0.04
CA ARG A 35 2.51 -21.44 -0.27
C ARG A 35 2.34 -21.81 -1.74
N GLU A 36 2.41 -20.83 -2.62
CA GLU A 36 2.06 -20.92 -4.05
C GLU A 36 3.28 -20.66 -4.96
N GLY A 37 4.45 -20.38 -4.37
CA GLY A 37 5.68 -20.20 -5.12
C GLY A 37 5.63 -19.04 -6.10
N PHE A 38 6.12 -19.26 -7.32
CA PHE A 38 6.18 -18.24 -8.37
C PHE A 38 4.80 -17.87 -8.92
N SER A 39 3.81 -18.77 -8.81
CA SER A 39 2.45 -18.48 -9.28
C SER A 39 1.82 -17.30 -8.53
N ALA A 40 2.24 -17.03 -7.29
CA ALA A 40 1.82 -15.87 -6.50
C ALA A 40 2.15 -14.52 -7.16
N LEU A 41 3.15 -14.46 -8.06
CA LEU A 41 3.49 -13.26 -8.82
C LEU A 41 2.35 -12.78 -9.73
N TRP A 42 1.42 -13.67 -10.11
CA TRP A 42 0.27 -13.31 -10.93
C TRP A 42 -0.62 -12.25 -10.25
N PHE A 43 -0.73 -12.31 -8.92
CA PHE A 43 -1.47 -11.30 -8.15
C PHE A 43 -0.85 -9.90 -8.32
N SER A 44 0.48 -9.82 -8.32
CA SER A 44 1.19 -8.57 -8.59
C SER A 44 1.15 -8.15 -10.07
N ALA A 45 1.10 -9.10 -11.01
CA ALA A 45 0.98 -8.82 -12.44
C ALA A 45 -0.29 -8.02 -12.78
N GLY A 46 -1.41 -8.33 -12.14
CA GLY A 46 -2.66 -7.58 -12.30
C GLY A 46 -2.53 -6.09 -11.92
N ALA A 47 -1.70 -5.77 -10.93
CA ALA A 47 -1.43 -4.39 -10.54
C ALA A 47 -0.63 -3.62 -11.58
N TRP A 48 0.41 -4.25 -12.14
CA TRP A 48 1.20 -3.67 -13.23
C TRP A 48 0.34 -3.43 -14.48
N ALA A 49 -0.52 -4.38 -14.83
CA ALA A 49 -1.49 -4.21 -15.91
C ALA A 49 -2.47 -3.06 -15.63
N GLY A 50 -3.00 -2.97 -14.41
CA GLY A 50 -3.87 -1.87 -13.99
C GLY A 50 -3.17 -0.51 -14.12
N LEU A 51 -1.92 -0.41 -13.68
CA LEU A 51 -1.13 0.82 -13.80
C LEU A 51 -0.89 1.21 -15.27
N ALA A 52 -0.59 0.22 -16.13
CA ALA A 52 -0.45 0.44 -17.56
C ALA A 52 -1.75 0.97 -18.19
N ILE A 53 -2.90 0.40 -17.84
CA ILE A 53 -4.21 0.88 -18.32
C ILE A 53 -4.46 2.31 -17.83
N VAL A 54 -4.22 2.58 -16.55
CA VAL A 54 -4.37 3.91 -15.95
C VAL A 54 -3.52 4.94 -16.68
N TYR A 55 -2.28 4.60 -17.06
CA TYR A 55 -1.41 5.48 -17.83
C TYR A 55 -2.06 5.95 -19.15
N PHE A 56 -2.69 5.05 -19.91
CA PHE A 56 -3.36 5.40 -21.16
C PHE A 56 -4.61 6.28 -20.98
N ILE A 57 -5.34 6.11 -19.87
CA ILE A 57 -6.55 6.90 -19.59
C ILE A 57 -6.28 8.15 -18.75
N ALA A 58 -5.08 8.29 -18.16
CA ALA A 58 -4.73 9.36 -17.23
C ALA A 58 -4.96 10.75 -17.82
N ALA A 59 -4.61 10.97 -19.10
CA ALA A 59 -4.83 12.24 -19.78
C ALA A 59 -6.31 12.62 -19.88
N LYS A 60 -7.19 11.63 -20.07
CA LYS A 60 -8.65 11.82 -20.12
C LYS A 60 -9.22 12.08 -18.72
N VAL A 61 -8.77 11.31 -17.73
CA VAL A 61 -9.17 11.49 -16.32
C VAL A 61 -8.72 12.86 -15.79
N ARG A 62 -7.55 13.36 -16.19
CA ARG A 62 -7.03 14.67 -15.75
C ARG A 62 -7.92 15.84 -16.16
N LYS A 63 -8.69 15.70 -17.24
CA LYS A 63 -9.69 16.70 -17.68
C LYS A 63 -10.93 16.71 -16.78
N ILE A 64 -11.20 15.59 -16.10
CA ILE A 64 -12.32 15.40 -15.15
C ILE A 64 -11.84 15.52 -13.69
N ALA A 65 -10.53 15.72 -13.46
CA ALA A 65 -9.86 15.65 -12.14
C ALA A 65 -10.24 16.74 -11.12
N GLN A 66 -11.32 17.49 -11.35
CA GLN A 66 -11.94 18.32 -10.32
C GLN A 66 -12.96 17.53 -9.48
N TYR A 67 -13.37 16.35 -9.94
CA TYR A 67 -14.34 15.47 -9.29
C TYR A 67 -13.65 14.32 -8.56
N THR A 68 -14.11 14.00 -7.34
CA THR A 68 -13.74 12.74 -6.67
C THR A 68 -14.38 11.54 -7.39
N VAL A 69 -13.97 10.31 -7.09
CA VAL A 69 -14.58 9.11 -7.71
C VAL A 69 -16.11 9.08 -7.50
N PRO A 70 -16.65 9.35 -6.30
CA PRO A 70 -18.10 9.48 -6.11
C PRO A 70 -18.75 10.61 -6.91
N ASP A 71 -18.10 11.77 -7.04
CA ASP A 71 -18.64 12.89 -7.83
C ASP A 71 -18.66 12.54 -9.34
N LEU A 72 -17.72 11.72 -9.79
CA LEU A 72 -17.68 11.15 -11.14
C LEU A 72 -18.87 10.20 -11.38
N LEU A 73 -19.26 9.44 -10.34
CA LEU A 73 -20.47 8.61 -10.40
C LEU A 73 -21.74 9.45 -10.42
N GLU A 74 -21.79 10.55 -9.66
CA GLU A 74 -22.92 11.49 -9.69
C GLU A 74 -23.13 12.11 -11.06
N THR A 75 -22.05 12.64 -11.64
CA THR A 75 -22.07 13.32 -12.94
C THR A 75 -22.43 12.39 -14.09
N ARG A 76 -22.11 11.09 -13.99
CA ARG A 76 -22.43 10.09 -15.03
C ARG A 76 -23.80 9.44 -14.84
N TYR A 77 -24.24 9.24 -13.61
CA TYR A 77 -25.45 8.48 -13.27
C TYR A 77 -26.45 9.38 -12.54
N HIS A 78 -26.44 9.38 -11.21
CA HIS A 78 -27.36 10.13 -10.35
C HIS A 78 -26.78 10.32 -8.94
N PRO A 79 -27.34 11.23 -8.12
CA PRO A 79 -26.90 11.45 -6.73
C PRO A 79 -26.91 10.19 -5.84
N SER A 80 -27.79 9.22 -6.11
CA SER A 80 -27.80 7.92 -5.42
C SER A 80 -26.51 7.12 -5.66
N ALA A 81 -25.94 7.19 -6.87
CA ALA A 81 -24.67 6.53 -7.19
C ALA A 81 -23.50 7.14 -6.42
N ARG A 82 -23.54 8.45 -6.12
CA ARG A 82 -22.55 9.10 -5.25
C ARG A 82 -22.56 8.52 -3.84
N ILE A 83 -23.75 8.33 -3.27
CA ILE A 83 -23.92 7.79 -1.92
C ILE A 83 -23.37 6.36 -1.86
N LEU A 84 -23.77 5.51 -2.81
CA LEU A 84 -23.26 4.14 -2.89
C LEU A 84 -21.74 4.10 -3.10
N GLY A 85 -21.20 4.94 -3.99
CA GLY A 85 -19.77 5.06 -4.22
C GLY A 85 -19.01 5.52 -2.98
N THR A 86 -19.57 6.47 -2.23
CA THR A 86 -18.98 6.97 -0.97
C THR A 86 -18.96 5.89 0.09
N ILE A 87 -20.06 5.16 0.28
CA ILE A 87 -20.14 4.04 1.23
C ILE A 87 -19.12 2.96 0.85
N ALA A 88 -19.05 2.57 -0.42
CA ALA A 88 -18.11 1.59 -0.90
C ALA A 88 -16.65 2.00 -0.63
N ILE A 89 -16.32 3.28 -0.87
CA ILE A 89 -14.99 3.83 -0.60
C ILE A 89 -14.67 3.82 0.90
N ILE A 90 -15.61 4.23 1.75
CA ILE A 90 -15.42 4.23 3.20
C ILE A 90 -15.14 2.80 3.70
N ILE A 91 -15.94 1.82 3.26
CA ILE A 91 -15.75 0.42 3.63
C ILE A 91 -14.38 -0.07 3.15
N ALA A 92 -14.03 0.19 1.89
CA ALA A 92 -12.74 -0.24 1.33
C ALA A 92 -11.55 0.33 2.13
N TYR A 93 -11.56 1.62 2.44
CA TYR A 93 -10.48 2.24 3.22
C TYR A 93 -10.47 1.80 4.69
N LEU A 94 -11.62 1.53 5.30
CA LEU A 94 -11.69 0.97 6.65
C LEU A 94 -11.09 -0.44 6.70
N THR A 95 -11.42 -1.29 5.72
CA THR A 95 -10.81 -2.63 5.60
C THR A 95 -9.31 -2.51 5.40
N ILE A 96 -8.86 -1.58 4.55
CA ILE A 96 -7.43 -1.33 4.33
C ILE A 96 -6.73 -0.90 5.62
N ALA A 97 -7.24 0.13 6.28
CA ALA A 97 -6.66 0.62 7.54
C ALA A 97 -6.62 -0.48 8.62
N SER A 98 -7.68 -1.29 8.72
CA SER A 98 -7.78 -2.37 9.71
C SER A 98 -6.63 -3.38 9.57
N TYR A 99 -6.41 -3.93 8.37
CA TYR A 99 -5.33 -4.91 8.20
C TYR A 99 -3.93 -4.27 8.34
N GLN A 100 -3.77 -2.98 8.03
CA GLN A 100 -2.53 -2.24 8.26
C GLN A 100 -2.17 -2.18 9.75
N PHE A 101 -3.14 -1.94 10.63
CA PHE A 101 -2.91 -1.94 12.08
C PHE A 101 -2.60 -3.34 12.62
N ILE A 102 -3.29 -4.37 12.13
CA ILE A 102 -3.00 -5.77 12.50
C ILE A 102 -1.56 -6.13 12.09
N GLY A 103 -1.15 -5.76 10.87
CA GLY A 103 0.22 -5.98 10.38
C GLY A 103 1.27 -5.22 11.20
N GLY A 104 1.00 -3.96 11.53
CA GLY A 104 1.89 -3.16 12.40
C GLY A 104 2.02 -3.75 13.81
N GLY A 105 0.92 -4.22 14.40
CA GLY A 105 0.96 -4.88 15.70
C GLY A 105 1.77 -6.18 15.69
N ARG A 106 1.64 -6.98 14.62
CA ARG A 106 2.48 -8.16 14.42
C ARG A 106 3.96 -7.82 14.32
N LEU A 107 4.32 -6.75 13.59
CA LEU A 107 5.70 -6.28 13.51
C LEU A 107 6.26 -5.97 14.90
N ILE A 108 5.50 -5.26 15.74
CA ILE A 108 5.92 -4.97 17.13
C ILE A 108 6.16 -6.27 17.91
N SER A 109 5.25 -7.24 17.82
CA SER A 109 5.43 -8.51 18.54
C SER A 109 6.63 -9.34 18.07
N ILE A 110 7.03 -9.20 16.80
CA ILE A 110 8.23 -9.85 16.25
C ILE A 110 9.50 -9.18 16.81
N LEU A 111 9.51 -7.85 16.92
CA LEU A 111 10.64 -7.09 17.45
C LEU A 111 10.75 -7.17 18.98
N TYR A 112 9.61 -7.20 19.66
CA TYR A 112 9.48 -7.24 21.11
C TYR A 112 8.54 -8.39 21.51
N PRO A 113 9.08 -9.62 21.70
CA PRO A 113 8.28 -10.80 22.02
C PRO A 113 7.46 -10.70 23.32
N SER A 114 7.80 -9.75 24.20
CA SER A 114 7.06 -9.45 25.42
C SER A 114 5.75 -8.70 25.19
N ILE A 115 5.53 -8.14 23.99
CA ILE A 115 4.33 -7.38 23.65
C ILE A 115 3.38 -8.26 22.84
N GLU A 116 2.17 -8.46 23.36
CA GLU A 116 1.13 -9.20 22.64
C GLU A 116 0.73 -8.44 21.34
N PRO A 117 0.49 -9.14 20.22
CA PRO A 117 0.08 -8.52 18.96
C PRO A 117 -1.11 -7.55 19.05
N SER A 118 -2.09 -7.86 19.91
CA SER A 118 -3.28 -7.02 20.17
C SER A 118 -2.89 -5.66 20.79
N THR A 119 -1.95 -5.69 21.74
CA THR A 119 -1.39 -4.49 22.38
C THR A 119 -0.55 -3.69 21.38
N GLY A 120 0.29 -4.36 20.60
CA GLY A 120 1.05 -3.72 19.51
C GLY A 120 0.14 -3.04 18.49
N GLN A 121 -0.97 -3.69 18.11
CA GLN A 121 -1.96 -3.13 17.20
C GLN A 121 -2.60 -1.85 17.76
N LEU A 122 -2.96 -1.84 19.05
CA LEU A 122 -3.52 -0.66 19.70
C LEU A 122 -2.52 0.50 19.71
N ILE A 123 -1.25 0.23 20.02
CA ILE A 123 -0.18 1.23 20.02
C ILE A 123 -0.04 1.86 18.63
N ILE A 124 0.07 1.05 17.57
CA ILE A 124 0.18 1.54 16.20
C ILE A 124 -1.07 2.35 15.80
N CYS A 125 -2.26 1.86 16.12
CA CYS A 125 -3.52 2.53 15.81
C CYS A 125 -3.55 3.96 16.41
N VAL A 126 -3.27 4.08 17.71
CA VAL A 126 -3.27 5.39 18.40
C VAL A 126 -2.22 6.32 17.82
N LEU A 127 -0.99 5.83 17.61
CA LEU A 127 0.10 6.64 17.05
C LEU A 127 -0.23 7.15 15.66
N VAL A 128 -0.72 6.28 14.76
CA VAL A 128 -1.04 6.66 13.38
C VAL A 128 -2.22 7.62 13.33
N ILE A 129 -3.27 7.42 14.14
CA ILE A 129 -4.42 8.34 14.19
C ILE A 129 -3.99 9.73 14.64
N ILE A 130 -3.26 9.83 15.76
CA ILE A 130 -2.79 11.11 16.29
C ILE A 130 -1.87 11.79 15.28
N PHE A 131 -0.90 11.04 14.73
CA PHE A 131 0.04 11.54 13.76
C PHE A 131 -0.69 12.09 12.51
N THR A 132 -1.63 11.32 11.97
CA THR A 132 -2.38 11.70 10.75
C THR A 132 -3.28 12.91 11.01
N ALA A 133 -3.91 12.99 12.18
CA ALA A 133 -4.74 14.13 12.57
C ALA A 133 -3.93 15.44 12.67
N LEU A 134 -2.67 15.36 13.10
CA LEU A 134 -1.79 16.52 13.28
C LEU A 134 -1.01 16.93 12.01
N ALA A 135 -0.56 15.96 11.21
CA ALA A 135 0.40 16.21 10.13
C ALA A 135 -0.20 16.97 8.93
N GLY A 136 -1.47 16.74 8.61
CA GLY A 136 -2.12 17.30 7.42
C GLY A 136 -1.57 16.74 6.09
N MET A 137 -2.32 16.96 5.00
CA MET A 137 -2.08 16.27 3.72
C MET A 137 -0.73 16.58 3.07
N LYS A 138 -0.19 17.80 3.23
CA LYS A 138 1.13 18.17 2.66
C LYS A 138 2.30 17.50 3.37
N SER A 139 2.24 17.35 4.70
CA SER A 139 3.31 16.70 5.45
C SER A 139 3.36 15.20 5.17
N ILE A 140 2.19 14.56 5.03
CA ILE A 140 2.08 13.13 4.71
C ILE A 140 2.75 12.83 3.36
N VAL A 141 2.44 13.61 2.32
CA VAL A 141 3.04 13.42 0.98
C VAL A 141 4.58 13.51 1.01
N SER A 142 5.14 14.45 1.77
CA SER A 142 6.59 14.57 1.92
C SER A 142 7.21 13.36 2.65
N LEU A 143 6.52 12.84 3.67
CA LEU A 143 6.97 11.66 4.41
C LEU A 143 6.86 10.38 3.58
N ASP A 144 5.86 10.27 2.71
CA ASP A 144 5.71 9.10 1.85
C ASP A 144 6.91 8.92 0.90
N VAL A 145 7.55 9.99 0.45
CA VAL A 145 8.77 9.89 -0.36
C VAL A 145 9.92 9.30 0.46
N ILE A 146 10.10 9.77 1.69
CA ILE A 146 11.17 9.30 2.58
C ILE A 146 10.91 7.83 2.95
N ASN A 147 9.68 7.50 3.35
CA ASN A 147 9.27 6.13 3.69
C ASN A 147 9.42 5.20 2.48
N GLY A 148 9.01 5.63 1.29
CA GLY A 148 9.17 4.87 0.06
C GLY A 148 10.63 4.56 -0.26
N LEU A 149 11.53 5.54 -0.07
CA LEU A 149 12.97 5.33 -0.23
C LEU A 149 13.55 4.35 0.79
N ILE A 150 13.17 4.48 2.07
CA ILE A 150 13.62 3.57 3.13
C ILE A 150 13.17 2.14 2.83
N ILE A 151 11.90 1.95 2.43
CA ILE A 151 11.36 0.64 2.07
C ILE A 151 12.12 0.05 0.88
N MET A 152 12.35 0.85 -0.17
CA MET A 152 13.07 0.38 -1.36
C MET A 152 14.49 -0.06 -1.03
N LEU A 153 15.24 0.75 -0.29
CA LEU A 153 16.60 0.40 0.15
C LEU A 153 16.60 -0.84 1.06
N SER A 154 15.63 -0.94 1.97
CA SER A 154 15.49 -2.08 2.86
C SER A 154 15.30 -3.38 2.08
N VAL A 155 14.44 -3.39 1.05
CA VAL A 155 14.23 -4.56 0.19
C VAL A 155 15.48 -4.89 -0.63
N LEU A 156 16.14 -3.88 -1.21
CA LEU A 156 17.36 -4.06 -2.01
C LEU A 156 18.52 -4.64 -1.20
N ILE A 157 18.59 -4.34 0.09
CA ILE A 157 19.62 -4.86 0.99
C ILE A 157 19.19 -6.22 1.58
N ALA A 158 17.95 -6.35 2.05
CA ALA A 158 17.49 -7.56 2.72
C ALA A 158 17.37 -8.75 1.77
N ALA A 159 16.91 -8.55 0.52
CA ALA A 159 16.70 -9.67 -0.39
C ALA A 159 18.00 -10.43 -0.74
N PRO A 160 19.11 -9.79 -1.13
CA PRO A 160 20.37 -10.49 -1.37
C PRO A 160 20.93 -11.20 -0.12
N LEU A 161 20.83 -10.56 1.06
CA LEU A 161 21.29 -11.15 2.32
C LEU A 161 20.51 -12.43 2.66
N LEU A 162 19.18 -12.36 2.61
CA LEU A 162 18.32 -13.50 2.87
C LEU A 162 18.49 -14.61 1.83
N LEU A 163 18.73 -14.27 0.56
CA LEU A 163 19.05 -15.25 -0.48
C LEU A 163 20.39 -15.95 -0.20
N SER A 164 21.40 -15.21 0.26
CA SER A 164 22.69 -15.78 0.63
C SER A 164 22.56 -16.73 1.83
N GLU A 165 21.80 -16.34 2.85
CA GLU A 165 21.54 -17.19 4.02
C GLU A 165 20.68 -18.42 3.69
N ALA A 166 19.78 -18.31 2.72
CA ALA A 166 18.94 -19.41 2.26
C ALA A 166 19.68 -20.45 1.40
N GLY A 167 20.96 -20.25 1.10
CA GLY A 167 21.77 -21.15 0.26
C GLY A 167 21.73 -20.82 -1.23
N GLY A 168 21.35 -19.60 -1.60
CA GLY A 168 21.32 -19.12 -2.98
C GLY A 168 19.99 -19.36 -3.70
N ILE A 169 19.87 -18.77 -4.89
CA ILE A 169 18.65 -18.83 -5.70
C ILE A 169 18.28 -20.27 -6.05
N GLU A 170 19.27 -21.11 -6.36
CA GLU A 170 19.04 -22.52 -6.73
C GLU A 170 18.36 -23.32 -5.62
N MET A 171 18.82 -23.17 -4.37
CA MET A 171 18.24 -23.85 -3.21
C MET A 171 16.81 -23.36 -2.93
N VAL A 172 16.55 -22.07 -3.14
CA VAL A 172 15.22 -21.48 -3.01
C VAL A 172 14.28 -22.02 -4.09
N MET A 173 14.73 -22.10 -5.35
CA MET A 173 13.91 -22.64 -6.45
C MET A 173 13.55 -24.12 -6.24
N GLN A 174 14.44 -24.92 -5.64
CA GLN A 174 14.15 -26.33 -5.34
C GLN A 174 13.11 -26.52 -4.23
N LYS A 175 12.99 -25.57 -3.31
CA LYS A 175 12.06 -25.61 -2.18
C LYS A 175 10.73 -24.92 -2.46
N LEU A 176 10.64 -24.18 -3.57
CA LEU A 176 9.40 -23.49 -3.91
C LEU A 176 8.32 -24.53 -4.29
N PRO A 177 7.10 -24.40 -3.75
CA PRO A 177 5.97 -25.18 -4.26
C PRO A 177 5.68 -24.78 -5.72
N GLU A 178 5.27 -25.76 -6.53
CA GLU A 178 4.84 -25.56 -7.92
C GLU A 178 3.62 -24.64 -8.03
#